data_AF-A0A9Q0PMP0-F1
#
_entry.id   AF-A0A9Q0PMP0-F1
#
_cell.length_a   1.000
_cell.length_b   1.000
_cell.length_c   1.000
_cell.angle_alpha   90.00
_cell.angle_beta   90.00
_cell.angle_gamma   90.00
#
_symmetry.space_group_name_H-M   'P 1'
#
loop_
_entity.id
_entity.type
_entity.pdbx_description
1 polymer ?
#
loop_
_entity_poly.entity_id
_entity_poly.type
_entity_poly.pdbx_seq_one_letter_code
_entity_poly.pdbx_strand_id
1 'polypeptide(L)'
;MSKFEYPILSRADMITILAESQIAAVIENDLKNPTPDFVSDIYTRLLVYLDLLHEEDGGQVEFAALEQLENPHYHVGAILNFCLHKDSKMNELRPIGEELSLLDEQRREFDDKISQLNAEIAEYNDARERELPLVQEVEGKVKELRQRIGDLNNHQMSQRATYRKLKEMSTEMDGEISRAEFELVQSVQENANLRSKIVQSPDKLQRALEEKKSVREDARSAERLAMQSFQAKTDVLELYTKVLFHKLPCYL
;
A
#
# COMPACT_ATOMS: atom_id res chain seq x y z
N MET A 1 -31.06 -49.27 -84.98
CA MET A 1 -31.78 -49.06 -83.70
C MET A 1 -31.19 -50.03 -82.69
N SER A 2 -30.28 -49.57 -81.82
CA SER A 2 -29.76 -50.40 -80.73
C SER A 2 -30.91 -50.66 -79.76
N LYS A 3 -31.27 -51.92 -79.50
CA LYS A 3 -32.21 -52.25 -78.43
C LYS A 3 -31.52 -51.94 -77.12
N PHE A 4 -32.00 -50.93 -76.42
CA PHE A 4 -31.54 -50.61 -75.08
C PHE A 4 -32.11 -51.67 -74.13
N GLU A 5 -31.24 -52.54 -73.60
CA GLU A 5 -31.60 -53.53 -72.59
C GLU A 5 -31.06 -53.09 -71.24
N TYR A 6 -31.93 -53.01 -70.24
CA TYR A 6 -31.55 -52.73 -68.86
C TYR A 6 -31.12 -54.02 -68.17
N PRO A 7 -30.14 -53.98 -67.25
CA PRO A 7 -29.84 -55.13 -66.41
C PRO A 7 -31.08 -55.50 -65.58
N ILE A 8 -31.52 -56.75 -65.70
CA ILE A 8 -32.62 -57.28 -64.89
C ILE A 8 -32.04 -57.56 -63.50
N LEU A 9 -32.38 -56.70 -62.54
CA LEU A 9 -31.97 -56.87 -61.14
C LEU A 9 -32.67 -58.07 -60.51
N SER A 10 -31.98 -58.80 -59.63
CA SER A 10 -32.63 -59.81 -58.81
C SER A 10 -33.49 -59.14 -57.73
N ARG A 11 -34.51 -59.83 -57.20
CA ARG A 11 -35.33 -59.29 -56.10
C ARG A 11 -34.51 -58.97 -54.85
N ALA A 12 -33.46 -59.76 -54.57
CA ALA A 12 -32.57 -59.51 -53.45
C ALA A 12 -31.78 -58.19 -53.63
N ASP A 13 -31.32 -57.93 -54.85
CA ASP A 13 -30.61 -56.68 -55.18
C ASP A 13 -31.56 -55.48 -55.06
N MET A 14 -32.79 -55.61 -55.58
CA MET A 14 -33.79 -54.55 -55.46
C MET A 14 -34.09 -54.19 -53.99
N ILE A 15 -34.27 -55.19 -53.12
CA ILE A 15 -34.50 -54.97 -51.68
C ILE A 15 -33.33 -54.23 -51.04
N THR A 16 -32.11 -54.66 -51.34
CA THR A 16 -30.89 -54.08 -50.78
C THR A 16 -30.75 -52.62 -51.21
N ILE A 17 -30.89 -52.35 -52.51
CA ILE A 17 -30.74 -51.00 -53.08
C ILE A 17 -31.80 -50.04 -52.54
N LEU A 18 -33.07 -50.47 -52.43
CA LEU A 18 -34.15 -49.64 -51.91
C LEU A 18 -33.95 -49.29 -50.42
N ALA A 19 -33.38 -50.20 -49.64
CA ALA A 19 -33.08 -49.97 -48.22
C ALA A 19 -31.86 -49.07 -48.02
N GLU A 20 -30.76 -49.32 -48.72
CA GLU A 20 -29.53 -48.51 -48.65
C GLU A 20 -29.75 -47.08 -49.10
N SER A 21 -30.60 -46.89 -50.12
CA SER A 21 -30.98 -45.57 -50.63
C SER A 21 -32.03 -44.87 -49.75
N GLN A 22 -32.48 -45.51 -48.65
CA GLN A 22 -33.55 -45.03 -47.76
C GLN A 22 -34.87 -44.73 -48.49
N ILE A 23 -35.15 -45.43 -49.59
CA ILE A 23 -36.36 -45.24 -50.41
C ILE A 23 -37.52 -46.04 -49.82
N ALA A 24 -37.33 -47.33 -49.55
CA ALA A 24 -38.37 -48.17 -48.96
C ALA A 24 -37.78 -49.41 -48.27
N ALA A 25 -38.44 -49.85 -47.19
CA ALA A 25 -38.16 -51.12 -46.54
C ALA A 25 -39.09 -52.20 -47.13
N VAL A 26 -38.56 -53.03 -48.03
CA VAL A 26 -39.31 -54.03 -48.79
C VAL A 26 -38.89 -55.44 -48.41
N ILE A 27 -39.84 -56.37 -48.31
CA ILE A 27 -39.53 -57.80 -48.12
C ILE A 27 -39.79 -58.61 -49.40
N GLU A 28 -39.20 -59.80 -49.50
CA GLU A 28 -39.25 -60.61 -50.73
C GLU A 28 -40.68 -60.96 -51.18
N ASN A 29 -41.60 -61.14 -50.22
CA ASN A 29 -43.00 -61.43 -50.53
C ASN A 29 -43.72 -60.26 -51.21
N ASP A 30 -43.36 -59.02 -50.90
CA ASP A 30 -43.99 -57.83 -51.49
C ASP A 30 -43.63 -57.72 -52.97
N LEU A 31 -42.38 -58.06 -53.34
CA LEU A 31 -41.95 -58.10 -54.74
C LEU A 31 -42.47 -59.33 -55.49
N LYS A 32 -42.72 -60.44 -54.79
CA LYS A 32 -43.22 -61.67 -55.40
C LYS A 32 -44.71 -61.57 -55.72
N ASN A 33 -45.49 -60.92 -54.87
CA ASN A 33 -46.93 -60.71 -55.01
C ASN A 33 -47.31 -59.25 -54.71
N PRO A 34 -46.95 -58.31 -55.59
CA PRO A 34 -47.16 -56.89 -55.33
C PRO A 34 -48.64 -56.52 -55.32
N THR A 35 -49.09 -55.82 -54.27
CA THR A 35 -50.42 -55.21 -54.24
C THR A 35 -50.40 -53.87 -55.00
N PRO A 36 -51.53 -53.42 -55.58
CA PRO A 36 -51.58 -52.12 -56.25
C PRO A 36 -51.12 -50.96 -55.37
N ASP A 37 -51.52 -50.95 -54.10
CA ASP A 37 -51.13 -49.91 -53.13
C ASP A 37 -49.62 -49.91 -52.87
N PHE A 38 -49.02 -51.11 -52.74
CA PHE A 38 -47.58 -51.25 -52.56
C PHE A 38 -46.81 -50.73 -53.77
N VAL A 39 -47.25 -51.08 -54.98
CA VAL A 39 -46.62 -50.60 -56.22
C VAL A 39 -46.71 -49.09 -56.31
N SER A 40 -47.87 -48.52 -55.99
CA SER A 40 -48.06 -47.07 -55.97
C SER A 40 -47.14 -46.39 -54.97
N ASP A 41 -47.03 -46.90 -53.74
CA ASP A 41 -46.16 -46.34 -52.70
C ASP A 41 -44.68 -46.36 -53.13
N ILE A 42 -44.21 -47.48 -53.69
CA ILE A 42 -42.83 -47.62 -54.17
C ILE A 42 -42.53 -46.61 -55.28
N TYR A 43 -43.42 -46.46 -56.27
CA TYR A 43 -43.21 -45.49 -57.33
C TYR A 43 -43.23 -44.05 -56.83
N THR A 44 -44.14 -43.71 -55.90
CA THR A 44 -44.17 -42.36 -55.30
C THR A 44 -42.87 -42.06 -54.58
N ARG A 45 -42.38 -42.96 -53.72
CA ARG A 45 -41.12 -42.77 -52.99
C ARG A 45 -39.91 -42.68 -53.91
N LEU A 46 -39.90 -43.45 -55.01
CA LEU A 46 -38.86 -43.35 -56.05
C LEU A 46 -38.90 -41.98 -56.73
N LEU A 47 -40.08 -41.45 -57.03
CA LEU A 47 -40.23 -40.13 -57.64
C LEU A 47 -39.84 -39.00 -56.68
N VAL A 48 -40.16 -39.11 -55.39
CA VAL A 48 -39.71 -38.18 -54.34
C VAL A 48 -38.19 -38.24 -54.18
N TYR A 49 -37.61 -39.44 -54.12
CA TYR A 49 -36.16 -39.64 -54.05
C TYR A 49 -35.41 -39.05 -55.26
N LEU A 50 -36.01 -39.12 -56.45
CA LEU A 50 -35.49 -38.50 -57.67
C LEU A 50 -35.75 -36.99 -57.76
N ASP A 51 -36.36 -36.39 -56.74
CA ASP A 51 -36.76 -34.99 -56.66
C ASP A 51 -37.72 -34.57 -57.78
N LEU A 52 -38.48 -35.53 -58.30
CA LEU A 52 -39.51 -35.33 -59.34
C LEU A 52 -40.88 -35.03 -58.73
N LEU A 53 -41.07 -35.32 -57.44
CA LEU A 53 -42.24 -34.95 -56.65
C LEU A 53 -41.74 -34.33 -55.33
N HIS A 54 -41.94 -33.03 -55.14
CA HIS A 54 -41.67 -32.36 -53.86
C HIS A 54 -42.84 -32.66 -52.90
N GLU A 55 -42.56 -33.20 -51.71
CA GLU A 55 -43.58 -33.42 -50.66
C GLU A 55 -44.17 -32.11 -50.10
N GLU A 56 -43.49 -30.97 -50.30
CA GLU A 56 -43.85 -29.68 -49.67
C GLU A 56 -44.81 -28.79 -50.47
N ASP A 57 -45.03 -29.04 -51.77
CA ASP A 57 -46.08 -28.30 -52.48
C ASP A 57 -47.37 -29.11 -52.42
N GLY A 58 -48.24 -28.77 -51.46
CA GLY A 58 -49.62 -29.26 -51.38
C GLY A 58 -50.49 -28.88 -52.59
N GLY A 59 -49.88 -28.55 -53.73
CA GLY A 59 -50.53 -28.55 -55.02
C GLY A 59 -50.91 -29.97 -55.38
N GLN A 60 -52.22 -30.25 -55.41
CA GLN A 60 -52.73 -31.39 -56.16
C GLN A 60 -52.00 -31.42 -57.52
N VAL A 61 -51.33 -32.53 -57.83
CA VAL A 61 -50.89 -32.79 -59.22
C VAL A 61 -52.13 -32.55 -60.08
N GLU A 62 -52.07 -31.52 -60.92
CA GLU A 62 -53.21 -31.09 -61.72
C GLU A 62 -53.71 -32.33 -62.48
N PHE A 63 -55.01 -32.65 -62.43
CA PHE A 63 -55.53 -33.91 -63.00
C PHE A 63 -55.13 -34.08 -64.49
N ALA A 64 -54.88 -32.97 -65.19
CA ALA A 64 -54.33 -32.92 -66.55
C ALA A 64 -52.87 -33.43 -66.67
N ALA A 65 -52.05 -33.31 -65.63
CA ALA A 65 -50.69 -33.86 -65.59
C ALA A 65 -50.70 -35.40 -65.43
N LEU A 66 -51.75 -35.96 -64.82
CA LEU A 66 -51.95 -37.42 -64.76
C LEU A 66 -52.30 -38.01 -66.12
N GLU A 67 -53.07 -37.30 -66.95
CA GLU A 67 -53.30 -37.68 -68.37
C GLU A 67 -51.99 -37.70 -69.18
N GLN A 68 -51.01 -36.88 -68.83
CA GLN A 68 -49.69 -36.85 -69.50
C GLN A 68 -48.75 -37.99 -69.08
N LEU A 69 -49.05 -38.69 -67.98
CA LEU A 69 -48.33 -39.87 -67.51
C LEU A 69 -49.01 -41.18 -67.91
N GLU A 70 -50.14 -41.08 -68.64
CA GLU A 70 -50.83 -42.23 -69.20
C GLU A 70 -49.89 -42.90 -70.20
N ASN A 71 -49.59 -44.20 -69.99
CA ASN A 71 -48.60 -45.01 -70.70
C ASN A 71 -47.12 -44.82 -70.25
N PRO A 72 -46.76 -45.34 -69.05
CA PRO A 72 -45.43 -45.27 -68.43
C PRO A 72 -44.25 -45.64 -69.34
N HIS A 73 -44.47 -46.55 -70.30
CA HIS A 73 -43.45 -47.01 -71.24
C HIS A 73 -42.90 -45.90 -72.16
N TYR A 74 -43.68 -44.84 -72.42
CA TYR A 74 -43.20 -43.72 -73.24
C TYR A 74 -42.34 -42.72 -72.47
N HIS A 75 -42.37 -42.75 -71.13
CA HIS A 75 -41.64 -41.80 -70.29
C HIS A 75 -40.26 -42.30 -69.86
N VAL A 76 -39.95 -43.58 -70.06
CA VAL A 76 -38.66 -44.18 -69.70
C VAL A 76 -37.48 -43.42 -70.32
N GLY A 77 -37.60 -43.00 -71.59
CA GLY A 77 -36.55 -42.21 -72.25
C GLY A 77 -36.39 -40.79 -71.69
N ALA A 78 -37.49 -40.16 -71.28
CA ALA A 78 -37.46 -38.84 -70.65
C ALA A 78 -36.85 -38.89 -69.25
N ILE A 79 -37.21 -39.91 -68.46
CA ILE A 79 -36.63 -40.17 -67.13
C ILE A 79 -35.12 -40.44 -67.27
N LEU A 80 -34.71 -41.26 -68.23
CA LEU A 80 -33.29 -41.53 -68.47
C LEU A 80 -32.53 -40.24 -68.83
N ASN A 81 -33.08 -39.41 -69.73
CA ASN A 81 -32.48 -38.13 -70.09
C ASN A 81 -32.38 -37.18 -68.90
N PHE A 82 -33.40 -37.15 -68.04
CA PHE A 82 -33.36 -36.40 -66.80
C PHE A 82 -32.27 -36.90 -65.85
N CYS A 83 -32.17 -38.22 -65.62
CA CYS A 83 -31.14 -38.80 -64.77
C CYS A 83 -29.72 -38.47 -65.28
N LEU A 84 -29.49 -38.60 -66.59
CA LEU A 84 -28.20 -38.25 -67.21
C LEU A 84 -27.89 -36.76 -67.09
N HIS A 85 -28.89 -35.90 -67.28
CA HIS A 85 -28.73 -34.45 -67.12
C HIS A 85 -28.42 -34.08 -65.66
N LYS A 86 -29.17 -34.66 -64.70
CA LYS A 86 -28.95 -34.51 -63.27
C LYS A 86 -27.53 -34.92 -62.90
N ASP A 87 -27.08 -36.10 -63.31
CA ASP A 87 -25.76 -36.60 -62.97
C ASP A 87 -24.64 -35.71 -63.55
N SER A 88 -24.81 -35.22 -64.79
CA SER A 88 -23.90 -34.22 -65.36
C SER A 88 -23.88 -32.93 -64.52
N LYS A 89 -25.06 -32.43 -64.11
CA LYS A 89 -25.16 -31.21 -63.30
C LYS A 89 -24.58 -31.38 -61.90
N MET A 90 -24.81 -32.52 -61.25
CA MET A 90 -24.22 -32.85 -59.96
C MET A 90 -22.70 -32.96 -60.03
N ASN A 91 -22.14 -33.45 -61.14
CA ASN A 91 -20.70 -33.47 -61.37
C ASN A 91 -20.12 -32.06 -61.55
N GLU A 92 -20.83 -31.17 -62.24
CA GLU A 92 -20.43 -29.75 -62.35
C GLU A 92 -20.49 -29.02 -61.00
N LEU A 93 -21.47 -29.35 -60.15
CA LEU A 93 -21.65 -28.72 -58.83
C LEU A 93 -20.76 -29.32 -57.73
N ARG A 94 -20.22 -30.53 -57.94
CA ARG A 94 -19.33 -31.21 -56.98
C ARG A 94 -18.23 -30.32 -56.39
N PRO A 95 -17.42 -29.57 -57.17
CA PRO A 95 -16.37 -28.72 -56.59
C PRO A 95 -16.92 -27.64 -55.65
N ILE A 96 -18.11 -27.11 -55.92
CA ILE A 96 -18.76 -26.13 -55.04
C ILE A 96 -19.19 -26.80 -53.74
N GLY A 97 -19.72 -28.03 -53.81
CA GLY A 97 -20.06 -28.82 -52.63
C GLY A 97 -18.84 -29.14 -51.76
N GLU A 98 -17.71 -29.47 -52.38
CA GLU A 98 -16.44 -29.70 -51.68
C GLU A 98 -15.90 -28.43 -51.01
N GLU A 99 -15.98 -27.27 -51.69
CA GLU A 99 -15.58 -25.98 -51.14
C GLU A 99 -16.46 -25.56 -49.95
N LEU A 100 -17.79 -25.74 -50.05
CA LEU A 100 -18.71 -25.47 -48.94
C LEU A 100 -18.39 -26.34 -47.72
N SER A 101 -18.11 -27.64 -47.94
CA SER A 101 -17.72 -28.54 -46.85
C SER A 101 -16.43 -28.10 -46.17
N LEU A 102 -15.45 -27.58 -46.91
CA LEU A 102 -14.20 -27.06 -46.34
C LEU A 102 -14.43 -25.79 -45.52
N LEU A 103 -15.24 -24.86 -46.05
CA LEU A 103 -15.59 -23.62 -45.36
C LEU A 103 -16.37 -23.88 -44.06
N ASP A 104 -17.28 -24.86 -44.07
CA ASP A 104 -18.01 -25.28 -42.87
C ASP A 104 -17.07 -25.84 -41.80
N GLU A 105 -16.05 -26.60 -42.20
CA GLU A 105 -15.04 -27.11 -41.26
C GLU A 105 -14.18 -25.98 -40.67
N GLN A 106 -13.72 -25.05 -41.50
CA GLN A 106 -12.99 -23.87 -41.03
C GLN A 106 -13.86 -23.01 -40.08
N ARG A 107 -15.14 -22.84 -40.40
CA ARG A 107 -16.09 -22.13 -39.55
C ARG A 107 -16.20 -22.80 -38.18
N ARG A 108 -16.32 -24.14 -38.14
CA ARG A 108 -16.33 -24.91 -36.89
C ARG A 108 -15.04 -24.74 -36.09
N GLU A 109 -13.88 -24.80 -36.73
CA GLU A 109 -12.59 -24.58 -36.06
C GLU A 109 -12.49 -23.19 -35.44
N PHE A 110 -12.97 -22.15 -36.14
CA PHE A 110 -12.98 -20.79 -35.58
C PHE A 110 -13.97 -20.64 -34.43
N ASP A 111 -15.16 -21.23 -34.52
CA ASP A 111 -16.17 -21.23 -33.45
C ASP A 111 -15.62 -21.91 -32.18
N ASP A 112 -14.91 -23.03 -32.34
CA ASP A 112 -14.24 -23.73 -31.24
C ASP A 112 -13.14 -22.87 -30.61
N LYS A 113 -12.33 -22.20 -31.44
CA LYS A 113 -11.26 -21.32 -30.97
C LYS A 113 -11.81 -20.09 -30.22
N ILE A 114 -12.91 -19.51 -30.71
CA ILE A 114 -13.62 -18.42 -30.02
C ILE A 114 -14.13 -18.90 -28.66
N SER A 115 -14.70 -20.11 -28.62
CA SER A 115 -15.22 -20.70 -27.37
C SER A 115 -14.10 -20.94 -26.36
N GLN A 116 -12.94 -21.45 -26.80
CA GLN A 116 -11.76 -21.63 -25.95
C GLN A 116 -11.23 -20.31 -25.39
N LEU A 117 -11.07 -19.29 -26.24
CA LEU A 117 -10.58 -17.97 -25.81
C LEU A 117 -11.55 -17.31 -24.83
N ASN A 118 -12.86 -17.46 -25.03
CA ASN A 118 -13.86 -16.93 -24.11
C ASN A 118 -13.79 -17.64 -22.74
N ALA A 119 -13.55 -18.94 -22.71
CA ALA A 119 -13.33 -19.67 -21.46
C ALA A 119 -12.06 -19.18 -20.74
N GLU A 120 -10.95 -19.01 -21.48
CA GLU A 120 -9.70 -18.47 -20.91
C GLU A 120 -9.88 -17.05 -20.35
N ILE A 121 -10.61 -16.17 -21.06
CA ILE A 121 -10.95 -14.83 -20.57
C ILE A 121 -11.77 -14.90 -19.27
N ALA A 122 -12.74 -15.81 -19.18
CA ALA A 122 -13.53 -15.99 -17.97
C ALA A 122 -12.65 -16.44 -16.78
N GLU A 123 -11.74 -17.39 -17.00
CA GLU A 123 -10.80 -17.85 -15.96
C GLU A 123 -9.89 -16.72 -15.45
N TYR A 124 -9.34 -15.89 -16.35
CA TYR A 124 -8.55 -14.73 -15.95
C TYR A 124 -9.35 -13.68 -15.17
N ASN A 125 -10.60 -13.44 -15.57
CA ASN A 125 -11.47 -12.52 -14.85
C ASN A 125 -11.77 -13.04 -13.44
N ASP A 126 -12.11 -14.33 -13.31
CA ASP A 126 -12.35 -14.97 -12.01
C ASP A 126 -11.10 -14.96 -11.12
N ALA A 127 -9.92 -15.18 -11.70
CA ALA A 127 -8.66 -15.06 -10.97
C ALA A 127 -8.42 -13.61 -10.48
N ARG A 128 -8.62 -12.63 -11.36
CA ARG A 128 -8.49 -11.21 -11.03
C ARG A 128 -9.48 -10.77 -9.94
N GLU A 129 -10.72 -11.24 -9.97
CA GLU A 129 -11.72 -10.95 -8.93
C GLU A 129 -11.33 -11.55 -7.57
N ARG A 130 -10.74 -12.76 -7.56
CA ARG A 130 -10.21 -13.38 -6.34
C ARG A 130 -9.00 -12.63 -5.76
N GLU A 131 -8.15 -12.07 -6.61
CA GLU A 131 -6.95 -11.34 -6.18
C GLU A 131 -7.25 -9.89 -5.74
N LEU A 132 -8.29 -9.28 -6.29
CA LEU A 132 -8.70 -7.90 -5.98
C LEU A 132 -8.80 -7.59 -4.46
N PRO A 133 -9.47 -8.40 -3.62
CA PRO A 133 -9.55 -8.12 -2.19
C PRO A 133 -8.19 -8.19 -1.49
N LEU A 134 -7.29 -9.07 -1.93
CA LEU A 134 -5.93 -9.18 -1.36
C LEU A 134 -5.12 -7.93 -1.68
N VAL A 135 -5.23 -7.41 -2.91
CA VAL A 135 -4.59 -6.15 -3.31
C VAL A 135 -5.12 -4.99 -2.45
N GLN A 136 -6.44 -4.88 -2.29
CA GLN A 136 -7.07 -3.83 -1.47
C GLN A 136 -6.63 -3.91 0.00
N GLU A 137 -6.50 -5.12 0.56
CA GLU A 137 -6.00 -5.32 1.93
C GLU A 137 -4.55 -4.83 2.07
N VAL A 138 -3.68 -5.17 1.12
CA VAL A 138 -2.28 -4.73 1.12
C VAL A 138 -2.18 -3.22 0.94
N GLU A 139 -2.96 -2.63 0.03
CA GLU A 139 -3.02 -1.18 -0.14
C GLU A 139 -3.47 -0.46 1.14
N GLY A 140 -4.47 -1.01 1.84
CA GLY A 140 -4.92 -0.54 3.15
C GLY A 140 -3.78 -0.55 4.17
N LYS A 141 -3.09 -1.68 4.31
CA LYS A 141 -1.93 -1.83 5.22
C LYS A 141 -0.80 -0.85 4.88
N VAL A 142 -0.50 -0.66 3.59
CA VAL A 142 0.51 0.30 3.14
C VAL A 142 0.13 1.72 3.54
N LYS A 143 -1.15 2.09 3.38
CA LYS A 143 -1.65 3.42 3.77
C LYS A 143 -1.54 3.64 5.27
N GLU A 144 -1.93 2.65 6.09
CA GLU A 144 -1.79 2.69 7.54
C GLU A 144 -0.34 2.85 7.99
N LEU A 145 0.58 2.05 7.43
CA LEU A 145 2.00 2.14 7.75
C LEU A 145 2.59 3.51 7.38
N ARG A 146 2.22 4.05 6.22
CA ARG A 146 2.66 5.41 5.81
C ARG A 146 2.17 6.47 6.79
N GLN A 147 0.91 6.39 7.22
CA GLN A 147 0.37 7.30 8.22
C GLN A 147 1.14 7.19 9.53
N ARG A 148 1.37 5.96 10.02
CA ARG A 148 2.09 5.71 11.27
C ARG A 148 3.54 6.21 11.23
N ILE A 149 4.23 6.08 10.09
CA ILE A 149 5.56 6.66 9.88
C ILE A 149 5.49 8.20 9.99
N GLY A 150 4.49 8.83 9.38
CA GLY A 150 4.26 10.27 9.48
C GLY A 150 4.08 10.72 10.94
N ASP A 151 3.20 10.03 11.68
CA ASP A 151 2.93 10.34 13.08
C ASP A 151 4.16 10.16 13.97
N LEU A 152 4.91 9.07 13.77
CA LEU A 152 6.16 8.80 14.50
C LEU A 152 7.23 9.85 14.19
N ASN A 153 7.37 10.29 12.95
CA ASN A 153 8.31 11.35 12.59
C ASN A 153 7.94 12.68 13.27
N ASN A 154 6.66 13.03 13.30
CA ASN A 154 6.17 14.22 14.01
C ASN A 154 6.47 14.12 15.52
N HIS A 155 6.24 12.95 16.12
CA HIS A 155 6.57 12.70 17.52
C HIS A 155 8.07 12.79 17.79
N GLN A 156 8.91 12.23 16.92
CA GLN A 156 10.36 12.33 17.03
C GLN A 156 10.82 13.78 16.96
N MET A 157 10.22 14.61 16.10
CA MET A 157 10.54 16.02 15.97
C MET A 157 10.18 16.82 17.24
N SER A 158 9.02 16.56 17.83
CA SER A 158 8.61 17.22 19.08
C SER A 158 9.49 16.79 20.28
N GLN A 159 9.85 15.51 20.35
CA GLN A 159 10.81 15.02 21.34
C GLN A 159 12.20 15.65 21.17
N ARG A 160 12.69 15.79 19.94
CA ARG A 160 13.97 16.48 19.68
C ARG A 160 13.92 17.94 20.12
N ALA A 161 12.80 18.63 19.90
CA ALA A 161 12.63 20.01 20.33
C ALA A 161 12.63 20.15 21.86
N THR A 162 11.93 19.26 22.57
CA THR A 162 11.91 19.25 24.04
C THR A 162 13.27 18.91 24.63
N TYR A 163 13.98 17.92 24.07
CA TYR A 163 15.34 17.59 24.47
C TYR A 163 16.30 18.79 24.33
N ARG A 164 16.23 19.55 23.23
CA ARG A 164 17.05 20.77 23.06
C ARG A 164 16.79 21.79 24.15
N LYS A 165 15.52 22.07 24.46
CA LYS A 165 15.13 23.01 25.54
C LYS A 165 15.66 22.56 26.90
N LEU A 166 15.52 21.27 27.23
CA LEU A 166 16.03 20.74 28.49
C LEU A 166 17.56 20.82 28.57
N LYS A 167 18.25 20.58 27.44
CA LYS A 167 19.71 20.74 27.38
C LYS A 167 20.15 22.18 27.59
N GLU A 168 19.45 23.14 26.97
CA GLU A 168 19.69 24.59 27.16
C GLU A 168 19.50 24.98 28.64
N MET A 169 18.39 24.58 29.26
CA MET A 169 18.14 24.82 30.68
C MET A 169 19.20 24.17 31.58
N SER A 170 19.66 22.95 31.26
CA SER A 170 20.74 22.29 32.00
C SER A 170 22.02 23.13 31.96
N THR A 171 22.41 23.61 30.77
CA THR A 171 23.62 24.44 30.63
C THR A 171 23.51 25.80 31.31
N GLU A 172 22.30 26.37 31.37
CA GLU A 172 22.04 27.61 32.10
C GLU A 172 22.18 27.40 33.61
N MET A 173 21.55 26.36 34.17
CA MET A 173 21.69 26.01 35.59
C MET A 173 23.14 25.72 35.97
N ASP A 174 23.91 25.01 35.14
CA ASP A 174 25.34 24.77 35.38
C ASP A 174 26.14 26.09 35.47
N GLY A 175 25.77 27.08 34.63
CA GLY A 175 26.33 28.42 34.66
C GLY A 175 25.97 29.20 35.93
N GLU A 176 24.70 29.11 36.38
CA GLU A 176 24.24 29.71 37.63
C GLU A 176 24.91 29.08 38.85
N ILE A 177 25.06 27.75 38.89
CA ILE A 177 25.77 27.02 39.95
C ILE A 177 27.22 27.51 40.00
N SER A 178 27.92 27.55 38.86
CA SER A 178 29.31 28.02 38.78
C SER A 178 29.46 29.47 39.27
N ARG A 179 28.49 30.34 38.97
CA ARG A 179 28.46 31.73 39.46
C ARG A 179 28.26 31.78 40.97
N ALA A 180 27.28 31.05 41.49
CA ALA A 180 26.99 31.00 42.92
C ALA A 180 28.17 30.43 43.74
N GLU A 181 28.86 29.41 43.21
CA GLU A 181 30.10 28.89 43.81
C GLU A 181 31.20 29.94 43.87
N PHE A 182 31.40 30.70 42.79
CA PHE A 182 32.37 31.78 42.75
C PHE A 182 32.04 32.90 43.76
N GLU A 183 30.79 33.35 43.82
CA GLU A 183 30.32 34.35 44.78
C GLU A 183 30.48 33.87 46.22
N LEU A 184 30.17 32.61 46.51
CA LEU A 184 30.37 32.00 47.82
C LEU A 184 31.84 32.01 48.22
N VAL A 185 32.75 31.62 47.32
CA VAL A 185 34.20 31.66 47.56
C VAL A 185 34.66 33.09 47.84
N GLN A 186 34.18 34.08 47.08
CA GLN A 186 34.49 35.48 47.33
C GLN A 186 34.00 35.93 48.71
N SER A 187 32.76 35.61 49.07
CA SER A 187 32.17 35.93 50.38
C SER A 187 32.93 35.28 51.53
N VAL A 188 33.38 34.03 51.38
CA VAL A 188 34.22 33.33 52.35
C VAL A 188 35.58 34.04 52.51
N GLN A 189 36.20 34.46 51.41
CA GLN A 189 37.47 35.20 51.45
C GLN A 189 37.32 36.57 52.11
N GLU A 190 36.27 37.32 51.79
CA GLU A 190 35.95 38.60 52.43
C GLU A 190 35.67 38.42 53.92
N ASN A 191 34.92 37.39 54.31
CA ASN A 191 34.71 37.03 55.71
C ASN A 191 36.03 36.72 56.43
N ALA A 192 36.94 35.98 55.81
CA ALA A 192 38.27 35.72 56.37
C ALA A 192 39.08 37.03 56.55
N ASN A 193 39.01 37.93 55.56
CA ASN A 193 39.66 39.24 55.61
C ASN A 193 39.06 40.15 56.70
N LEU A 194 37.75 40.13 56.91
CA LEU A 194 37.10 40.88 57.99
C LEU A 194 37.47 40.29 59.35
N ARG A 195 37.44 38.95 59.49
CA ARG A 195 37.86 38.24 60.71
C ARG A 195 39.31 38.55 61.09
N SER A 196 40.21 38.75 60.14
CA SER A 196 41.60 39.14 60.44
C SER A 196 41.75 40.56 60.98
N LYS A 197 40.80 41.46 60.65
CA LYS A 197 40.75 42.84 61.20
C LYS A 197 40.13 42.89 62.60
N ILE A 198 39.43 41.84 63.03
CA ILE A 198 38.91 41.74 64.39
C ILE A 198 40.08 41.46 65.33
N VAL A 199 40.15 42.20 66.45
CA VAL A 199 41.15 42.00 67.50
C VAL A 199 41.03 40.56 68.03
N GLN A 200 42.05 39.75 67.79
CA GLN A 200 42.01 38.33 68.18
C GLN A 200 42.08 38.09 69.68
N SER A 201 42.55 39.07 70.47
CA SER A 201 42.58 38.98 71.93
C SER A 201 42.26 40.33 72.57
N PRO A 202 40.96 40.65 72.72
CA PRO A 202 40.50 41.88 73.35
C PRO A 202 41.06 42.02 74.77
N ASP A 203 41.12 40.93 75.52
CA ASP A 203 41.61 40.89 76.90
C ASP A 203 43.07 41.29 77.06
N LYS A 204 43.92 41.01 76.05
CA LYS A 204 45.33 41.42 76.07
C LYS A 204 45.47 42.92 75.81
N LEU A 205 44.69 43.47 74.87
CA LEU A 205 44.67 44.91 74.63
C LEU A 205 44.06 45.68 75.81
N GLN A 206 43.01 45.14 76.42
CA GLN A 206 42.39 45.75 77.60
C GLN A 206 43.34 45.77 78.79
N ARG A 207 44.06 44.66 79.06
CA ARG A 207 45.12 44.64 80.08
C ARG A 207 46.23 45.63 79.81
N ALA A 208 46.77 45.68 78.59
CA ALA A 208 47.82 46.64 78.24
C ALA A 208 47.34 48.11 78.35
N LEU A 209 46.06 48.37 78.07
CA LEU A 209 45.45 49.70 78.22
C LEU A 209 45.29 50.08 79.70
N GLU A 210 44.84 49.15 80.54
CA GLU A 210 44.72 49.33 81.98
C GLU A 210 46.10 49.53 82.63
N GLU A 211 47.11 48.76 82.23
CA GLU A 211 48.50 48.95 82.65
C GLU A 211 49.02 50.34 82.26
N LYS A 212 48.84 50.77 81.00
CA LYS A 212 49.25 52.12 80.57
C LYS A 212 48.51 53.23 81.30
N LYS A 213 47.23 53.02 81.66
CA LYS A 213 46.48 53.97 82.50
C LYS A 213 47.11 54.06 83.89
N SER A 214 47.41 52.93 84.53
CA SER A 214 48.10 52.90 85.83
C SER A 214 49.43 53.66 85.77
N VAL A 215 50.28 53.35 84.79
CA VAL A 215 51.56 54.03 84.60
C VAL A 215 51.39 55.54 84.40
N ARG A 216 50.35 55.97 83.66
CA ARG A 216 50.05 57.40 83.48
C ARG A 216 49.62 58.07 84.78
N GLU A 217 48.81 57.40 85.59
CA GLU A 217 48.38 57.94 86.89
C GLU A 217 49.55 58.04 87.87
N ASP A 218 50.46 57.07 87.87
CA ASP A 218 51.70 57.10 88.65
C ASP A 218 52.63 58.22 88.19
N ALA A 219 52.79 58.42 86.87
CA ALA A 219 53.56 59.54 86.34
C ALA A 219 52.95 60.90 86.74
N ARG A 220 51.62 61.02 86.74
CA ARG A 220 50.89 62.25 87.12
C ARG A 220 50.92 62.52 88.63
N SER A 221 51.01 61.48 89.45
CA SER A 221 51.20 61.63 90.90
C SER A 221 52.64 62.02 91.22
N ALA A 222 53.62 61.41 90.55
CA ALA A 222 55.03 61.78 90.64
C ALA A 222 55.29 63.21 90.16
N GLU A 223 54.66 63.65 89.06
CA GLU A 223 54.69 65.04 88.58
C GLU A 223 54.15 66.00 89.65
N ARG A 224 53.00 65.69 90.26
CA ARG A 224 52.44 66.51 91.37
C ARG A 224 53.37 66.58 92.56
N LEU A 225 53.98 65.47 92.97
CA LEU A 225 54.94 65.43 94.07
C LEU A 225 56.20 66.24 93.74
N ALA A 226 56.71 66.15 92.51
CA ALA A 226 57.84 66.95 92.04
C ALA A 226 57.49 68.44 92.02
N MET A 227 56.28 68.81 91.57
CA MET A 227 55.78 70.19 91.59
C MET A 227 55.66 70.72 93.02
N GLN A 228 55.12 69.92 93.96
CA GLN A 228 55.05 70.28 95.37
C GLN A 228 56.44 70.44 96.00
N SER A 229 57.38 69.55 95.67
CA SER A 229 58.77 69.65 96.13
C SER A 229 59.47 70.90 95.55
N PHE A 230 59.23 71.19 94.28
CA PHE A 230 59.72 72.41 93.63
C PHE A 230 59.14 73.67 94.29
N GLN A 231 57.84 73.67 94.59
CA GLN A 231 57.19 74.76 95.31
C GLN A 231 57.79 74.91 96.72
N ALA A 232 57.95 73.83 97.48
CA ALA A 232 58.57 73.86 98.81
C ALA A 232 60.02 74.38 98.77
N LYS A 233 60.82 74.01 97.77
CA LYS A 233 62.17 74.55 97.58
C LYS A 233 62.13 76.04 97.22
N THR A 234 61.19 76.45 96.38
CA THR A 234 60.95 77.87 96.04
C THR A 234 60.57 78.66 97.30
N ASP A 235 59.70 78.12 98.15
CA ASP A 235 59.27 78.74 99.40
C ASP A 235 60.44 78.85 100.41
N VAL A 236 61.29 77.82 100.52
CA VAL A 236 62.53 77.88 101.32
C VAL A 236 63.50 78.92 100.78
N LEU A 237 63.65 79.02 99.45
CA LEU A 237 64.48 80.03 98.82
C LEU A 237 63.95 81.44 99.10
N GLU A 238 62.63 81.64 99.04
CA GLU A 238 61.97 82.89 99.46
C GLU A 238 62.22 83.21 100.93
N LEU A 239 62.14 82.22 101.83
CA LEU A 239 62.45 82.41 103.25
C LEU A 239 63.91 82.80 103.46
N TYR A 240 64.86 82.16 102.77
CA TYR A 240 66.27 82.56 102.81
C TYR A 240 66.48 83.97 102.26
N THR A 241 65.77 84.33 101.17
CA THR A 241 65.82 85.69 100.60
C THR A 241 65.27 86.72 101.61
N LYS A 242 64.16 86.42 102.28
CA LYS A 242 63.58 87.27 103.34
C LYS A 242 64.47 87.35 104.60
N VAL A 243 65.17 86.28 104.98
CA VAL A 243 66.13 86.27 106.10
C VAL A 243 67.41 87.04 105.77
N LEU A 244 67.90 86.99 104.52
CA LEU A 244 68.97 87.86 104.02
C LEU A 244 68.57 89.33 104.04
N PHE A 245 67.29 89.65 103.84
CA PHE A 245 66.75 91.01 104.00
C PHE A 245 66.51 91.43 105.47
N HIS A 246 66.54 90.52 106.44
CA HIS A 246 66.31 90.83 107.87
C HIS A 246 67.57 90.78 108.76
N LYS A 247 68.74 90.44 108.20
CA LYS A 247 70.04 90.49 108.89
C LYS A 247 71.11 91.28 108.13
N LEU A 248 70.80 92.54 107.83
CA LEU A 248 71.82 93.58 107.61
C LEU A 248 71.39 94.87 108.34
N PRO A 249 71.77 95.03 109.62
CA PRO A 249 71.93 96.34 110.23
C PRO A 249 73.22 97.00 109.72
N CYS A 250 73.12 98.31 109.53
CA CYS A 250 74.15 99.26 109.10
C CYS A 250 75.58 98.99 109.61
N TYR A 251 76.58 99.15 108.73
CA TYR A 251 77.82 99.87 109.02
C TYR A 251 78.43 100.42 107.71
N LEU A 252 78.66 101.75 107.70
CA LEU A 252 79.28 102.64 106.70
C LEU A 252 78.45 103.00 105.45
#